data_AF-A0A7X6VI26-F1
#
_entry.id   AF-A0A7X6VI26-F1
#
_cell.length_a   1.000
_cell.length_b   1.000
_cell.length_c   1.000
_cell.angle_alpha   90.00
_cell.angle_beta   90.00
_cell.angle_gamma   90.00
#
_symmetry.space_group_name_H-M   'P 1'
#
loop_
_entity.id
_entity.type
_entity.pdbx_description
1 polymer ?
#
loop_
_entity_poly.entity_id
_entity_poly.type
_entity_poly.pdbx_seq_one_letter_code
_entity_poly.pdbx_strand_id
1 'polypeptide(L)' 'MWTVVYMAQGREMAEKIRHALQQQGVLVKLKSIGKENKENDNCFEILVPAAEIEEAHNIIIDIEF' A
#
# COMPACT_ATOMS: atom_id res chain seq x y z
N MET A 1 16.30 0.67 -1.21
CA MET A 1 15.59 1.59 -0.30
C MET A 1 14.10 1.38 -0.49
N TRP A 2 13.30 1.39 0.59
CA TRP A 2 11.84 1.23 0.50
C TRP A 2 11.20 2.61 0.58
N THR A 3 10.22 2.88 -0.29
CA THR A 3 9.49 4.16 -0.30
C THR A 3 8.01 3.93 -0.13
N VAL A 4 7.32 4.89 0.48
CA VAL A 4 5.87 4.88 0.60
C VAL A 4 5.29 5.41 -0.72
N VAL A 5 4.43 4.63 -1.37
CA VAL A 5 3.74 5.02 -2.61
C VAL A 5 2.27 5.36 -2.38
N TYR A 6 1.67 4.85 -1.31
CA TYR A 6 0.27 5.11 -0.99
C TYR A 6 -0.01 4.95 0.51
N MET A 7 -1.05 5.63 0.99
CA MET A 7 -1.56 5.51 2.35
C MET A 7 -3.04 5.12 2.28
N ALA A 8 -3.34 3.88 2.64
CA ALA A 8 -4.71 3.37 2.66
C ALA A 8 -5.34 3.59 4.04
N GLN A 9 -6.57 4.07 4.06
CA GLN A 9 -7.39 4.15 5.27
C GLN A 9 -8.11 2.81 5.44
N GLY A 10 -7.70 2.03 6.43
CA GLY A 10 -8.26 0.71 6.70
C GLY A 10 -7.48 -0.45 6.04
N ARG A 11 -7.59 -1.62 6.68
CA ARG A 11 -6.86 -2.83 6.30
C ARG A 11 -7.33 -3.40 4.97
N GLU A 12 -8.62 -3.32 4.67
CA GLU A 12 -9.20 -3.89 3.44
C GLU A 12 -8.62 -3.24 2.19
N MET A 13 -8.57 -1.91 2.16
CA MET A 13 -7.99 -1.16 1.03
C MET A 13 -6.48 -1.43 0.91
N ALA A 14 -5.76 -1.46 2.04
CA ALA A 14 -4.35 -1.76 2.08
C ALA A 14 -4.04 -3.16 1.50
N GLU A 15 -4.82 -4.17 1.90
CA GLU A 15 -4.68 -5.53 1.39
C GLU A 15 -5.07 -5.65 -0.08
N LYS A 16 -6.10 -4.94 -0.55
CA LYS A 16 -6.45 -4.89 -1.99
C LYS A 16 -5.28 -4.38 -2.84
N ILE A 17 -4.70 -3.24 -2.46
CA ILE A 17 -3.54 -2.65 -3.16
C ILE A 17 -2.35 -3.61 -3.12
N ARG A 18 -2.05 -4.14 -1.94
CA ARG A 18 -0.97 -5.13 -1.79
C ARG A 18 -1.18 -6.32 -2.71
N HIS A 19 -2.40 -6.87 -2.77
CA HIS A 19 -2.66 -8.05 -3.58
C HIS A 19 -2.48 -7.73 -5.06
N ALA A 20 -3.03 -6.62 -5.54
CA ALA A 20 -2.88 -6.21 -6.94
C ALA A 20 -1.42 -5.98 -7.34
N LEU A 21 -0.63 -5.31 -6.48
CA LEU A 21 0.82 -5.14 -6.70
C LEU A 21 1.54 -6.51 -6.74
N GLN A 22 1.24 -7.40 -5.80
CA GLN A 22 1.87 -8.73 -5.76
C GLN A 22 1.50 -9.60 -6.96
N GLN A 23 0.28 -9.49 -7.50
CA GLN A 23 -0.15 -10.24 -8.70
C GLN A 23 0.66 -9.85 -9.94
N GLN A 24 1.10 -8.60 -10.02
CA GLN A 24 1.95 -8.10 -11.10
C GLN A 24 3.45 -8.39 -10.88
N GLY A 25 3.80 -9.03 -9.75
CA GLY A 25 5.19 -9.33 -9.39
C GLY A 25 5.90 -8.25 -8.59
N VAL A 26 5.19 -7.18 -8.20
CA VAL A 26 5.77 -6.06 -7.46
C VAL A 26 5.93 -6.39 -5.99
N LEU A 27 7.11 -6.12 -5.42
CA LEU A 27 7.36 -6.27 -4.00
C LEU A 27 6.67 -5.17 -3.19
N VAL A 28 5.86 -5.57 -2.22
CA VAL A 28 5.13 -4.63 -1.36
C VAL A 28 5.25 -4.99 0.12
N LYS A 29 5.35 -3.97 0.96
CA LYS A 29 5.29 -4.05 2.42
C LYS A 29 4.18 -3.17 2.92
N LEU A 30 3.30 -3.74 3.73
CA LEU A 30 2.31 -2.98 4.47
C LEU A 30 2.83 -2.64 5.86
N LYS A 31 2.67 -1.39 6.25
CA LYS A 31 3.02 -0.92 7.59
C LYS A 31 1.83 -0.20 8.18
N SER A 32 1.26 -0.77 9.24
CA SER A 32 0.17 -0.14 9.99
C SER A 32 0.71 1.04 10.80
N ILE A 33 0.13 2.22 10.61
CA ILE A 33 0.35 3.42 11.40
C ILE A 33 -0.93 3.65 12.21
N GLY A 34 -1.07 2.93 13.33
CA GLY A 34 -2.20 3.06 14.24
C GLY A 34 -1.72 3.18 15.68
N LYS A 35 -2.15 4.25 16.38
CA LYS A 35 -2.07 4.28 17.84
C LYS A 35 -3.18 3.38 18.37
N GLU A 36 -2.80 2.44 19.23
CA GLU A 36 -3.58 1.37 19.88
C GLU A 36 -4.95 1.77 20.50
N ASN A 37 -5.35 3.04 20.46
CA ASN A 37 -6.48 3.60 21.24
C ASN A 37 -7.50 4.44 20.44
N LYS A 38 -7.52 4.40 19.10
CA LYS A 38 -8.63 5.00 18.33
C LYS A 38 -9.17 4.00 17.31
N GLU A 39 -10.30 3.39 17.66
CA GLU A 39 -11.01 2.32 16.94
C GLU A 39 -11.38 2.59 15.46
N ASN A 40 -11.05 3.75 14.88
CA ASN A 40 -11.49 4.13 13.53
C ASN A 40 -10.40 4.68 12.58
N ASP A 41 -9.13 4.75 12.99
CA ASP A 41 -8.07 5.42 12.19
C ASP A 41 -6.85 4.51 11.99
N ASN A 42 -7.09 3.26 11.58
CA ASN A 42 -6.02 2.34 11.20
C ASN A 42 -5.56 2.66 9.78
N CYS A 43 -4.66 3.63 9.64
CA CYS A 43 -3.99 3.94 8.39
C CYS A 43 -2.86 2.93 8.12
N PHE A 44 -2.67 2.57 6.85
CA PHE A 44 -1.64 1.64 6.40
C PHE A 44 -0.80 2.30 5.32
N GLU A 45 0.50 2.37 5.55
CA GLU A 45 1.48 2.75 4.53
C GLU A 45 1.78 1.55 3.65
N ILE A 46 1.69 1.76 2.34
CA ILE A 46 2.10 0.80 1.32
C ILE A 46 3.47 1.21 0.82
N LEU A 47 4.45 0.35 1.10
CA LEU A 47 5.84 0.56 0.71
C LEU A 47 6.25 -0.37 -0.41
N VAL A 48 6.99 0.15 -1.39
CA VAL A 48 7.60 -0.62 -2.48
C VAL A 48 9.09 -0.29 -2.61
N PRO A 49 9.90 -1.17 -3.21
CA PRO A 49 11.28 -0.85 -3.55
C PRO A 49 11.36 0.35 -4.49
N ALA A 50 12.37 1.20 -4.30
CA ALA A 50 12.53 2.40 -5.12
C ALA A 50 12.65 2.12 -6.63
N ALA A 51 13.08 0.91 -7.00
CA ALA A 51 13.17 0.47 -8.40
C ALA A 51 11.80 0.17 -9.03
N GLU A 52 10.78 -0.10 -8.22
CA GLU A 52 9.44 -0.53 -8.66
C GLU A 52 8.38 0.56 -8.44
N ILE A 53 8.80 1.80 -8.14
CA ILE A 53 7.88 2.92 -7.89
C ILE A 53 6.98 3.18 -9.09
N GLU A 54 7.56 3.24 -10.30
CA GLU A 54 6.80 3.54 -11.51
C GLU A 54 5.75 2.47 -11.80
N GLU A 55 6.13 1.20 -11.70
CA GLU A 55 5.20 0.07 -11.85
C GLU A 55 4.09 0.11 -10.79
N ALA A 56 4.47 0.28 -9.52
CA ALA A 56 3.50 0.36 -8.44
C ALA A 56 2.51 1.52 -8.63
N HIS A 57 2.99 2.68 -9.07
CA HIS A 57 2.16 3.86 -9.30
C HIS A 57 1.17 3.63 -10.45
N ASN A 58 1.62 3.03 -11.55
CA ASN A 58 0.74 2.65 -12.67
C ASN A 58 -0.35 1.68 -12.24
N ILE A 59 0.01 0.66 -11.46
CA ILE A 59 -0.94 -0.32 -10.93
C ILE A 59 -1.96 0.36 -10.00
N ILE A 60 -1.52 1.25 -9.10
CA ILE A 60 -2.42 1.97 -8.19
C ILE A 60 -3.43 2.84 -8.96
N ILE A 61 -3.01 3.48 -10.05
CA ILE A 61 -3.91 4.26 -10.91
C ILE A 61 -4.90 3.35 -11.63
N ASP A 62 -4.45 2.21 -12.15
CA ASP A 62 -5.28 1.24 -12.88
C ASP A 62 -6.35 0.60 -12.01
N ILE A 63 -6.09 0.43 -10.71
CA ILE A 63 -7.06 -0.16 -9.76
C ILE A 63 -8.28 0.75 -9.53
N GLU A 64 -8.32 1.98 -10.08
CA GLU A 64 -9.40 2.98 -9.95
C GLU A 64 -10.02 3.03 -8.54
N PHE A 65 -9.41 3.84 -7.67
CA PHE A 65 -9.94 4.13 -6.33
C PHE A 65 -11.11 5.12 -6.34
#